data_AF-A0A0A0JHC3-F1
#
_entry.id   AF-A0A0A0JHC3-F1
#
_cell.length_a   1.000
_cell.length_b   1.000
_cell.length_c   1.000
_cell.angle_alpha   90.00
_cell.angle_beta   90.00
_cell.angle_gamma   90.00
#
_symmetry.space_group_name_H-M   'P 1'
#
loop_
_entity.id
_entity.type
_entity.pdbx_description
1 polymer ?
#
loop_
_entity_poly.entity_id
_entity_poly.type
_entity_poly.pdbx_seq_one_letter_code
_entity_poly.pdbx_strand_id
1 'polypeptide(L)'
;MIAIVTLLVAFPVGYFFRSRLAANTVYAVAYLWAFVFQSVYLLLSVGQPEAAFTSGDFPWDYGLVTAAVFGAGFALVAAGQWARSRRGAAASAVQEA
;
A
#
# COMPACT_ATOMS: atom_id res chain seq x y z
N MET A 1 0.04 11.04 0.35
CA MET A 1 1.06 10.31 -0.44
C MET A 1 0.92 8.79 -0.30
N ILE A 2 0.88 8.27 0.93
CA ILE A 2 0.80 6.82 1.20
C ILE A 2 -0.40 6.11 0.55
N ALA A 3 -1.57 6.74 0.50
CA ALA A 3 -2.78 6.16 -0.12
C ALA A 3 -2.64 6.01 -1.64
N ILE A 4 -2.04 7.00 -2.30
CA ILE A 4 -1.79 6.97 -3.75
C ILE A 4 -0.83 5.83 -4.08
N VAL A 5 0.30 5.75 -3.37
CA VAL A 5 1.27 4.66 -3.56
C VAL A 5 0.61 3.31 -3.29
N THR A 6 -0.21 3.20 -2.25
CA THR A 6 -0.93 1.97 -1.93
C THR A 6 -1.85 1.54 -3.07
N LEU A 7 -2.72 2.44 -3.57
CA LEU A 7 -3.67 2.10 -4.63
C LEU A 7 -2.98 1.76 -5.95
N LEU A 8 -1.93 2.50 -6.31
CA LEU A 8 -1.22 2.32 -7.57
C LEU A 8 -0.24 1.13 -7.57
N VAL A 9 0.34 0.78 -6.41
CA VAL A 9 1.39 -0.24 -6.34
C VAL A 9 0.86 -1.58 -5.83
N ALA A 10 -0.03 -1.59 -4.83
CA ALA A 10 -0.42 -2.83 -4.16
C ALA A 10 -1.05 -3.85 -5.10
N PHE A 11 -2.02 -3.43 -5.91
CA PHE A 11 -2.71 -4.34 -6.82
C PHE A 11 -1.79 -4.85 -7.95
N PRO A 12 -1.03 -3.99 -8.68
CA PRO A 12 -0.08 -4.47 -9.69
C PRO A 12 1.00 -5.39 -9.11
N VAL A 13 1.55 -5.08 -7.94
CA VAL A 13 2.56 -5.93 -7.29
C VAL A 13 2.00 -7.32 -6.98
N GLY A 14 0.78 -7.39 -6.44
CA GLY A 14 0.08 -8.66 -6.25
C GLY A 14 -0.18 -9.41 -7.56
N TYR A 15 -0.48 -8.69 -8.63
CA TYR A 15 -0.78 -9.29 -9.93
C TYR A 15 0.47 -9.81 -10.66
N PHE A 16 1.60 -9.09 -10.63
CA PHE A 16 2.79 -9.42 -11.41
C PHE A 16 3.74 -10.39 -10.71
N PHE A 17 3.86 -10.35 -9.38
CA PHE A 17 4.78 -11.21 -8.64
C PHE A 17 4.22 -12.62 -8.44
N ARG A 18 5.05 -13.64 -8.67
CA ARG A 18 4.70 -15.05 -8.41
C ARG A 18 4.85 -15.43 -6.93
N SER A 19 5.83 -14.84 -6.23
CA SER A 19 6.07 -15.12 -4.81
C SER A 19 5.27 -14.17 -3.92
N ARG A 20 4.50 -14.75 -2.98
CA ARG A 20 3.73 -13.98 -1.99
C ARG A 20 4.62 -13.12 -1.09
N LEU A 21 5.74 -13.70 -0.67
CA LEU A 21 6.72 -13.00 0.16
C LEU A 21 7.30 -11.81 -0.60
N ALA A 22 7.70 -12.00 -1.86
CA ALA A 22 8.25 -10.92 -2.68
C ALA A 22 7.22 -9.79 -2.91
N ALA A 23 5.97 -10.14 -3.21
CA ALA A 23 4.91 -9.15 -3.40
C ALA A 23 4.65 -8.32 -2.13
N ASN A 24 4.51 -8.98 -0.98
CA ASN A 24 4.28 -8.32 0.30
C ASN A 24 5.48 -7.46 0.72
N THR A 25 6.71 -7.94 0.53
CA THR A 25 7.92 -7.18 0.85
C THR A 25 8.05 -5.93 -0.04
N VAL A 26 7.82 -6.05 -1.35
CA VAL A 26 7.87 -4.90 -2.27
C VAL A 26 6.81 -3.87 -1.90
N TYR A 27 5.58 -4.31 -1.62
CA TYR A 27 4.53 -3.42 -1.14
C TYR A 27 4.93 -2.73 0.17
N ALA A 28 5.42 -3.47 1.16
CA ALA A 28 5.82 -2.93 2.45
C ALA A 28 6.95 -1.89 2.32
N VAL A 29 7.96 -2.16 1.50
CA VAL A 29 9.07 -1.23 1.24
C VAL A 29 8.57 0.04 0.55
N ALA A 30 7.73 -0.08 -0.49
CA ALA A 30 7.16 1.08 -1.17
C ALA A 30 6.28 1.93 -0.24
N TYR A 31 5.48 1.27 0.61
CA TYR A 31 4.67 1.92 1.62
C TYR A 31 5.51 2.67 2.66
N LEU A 32 6.53 1.99 3.22
CA LEU A 32 7.47 2.57 4.19
C LEU A 32 8.19 3.78 3.62
N TRP A 33 8.69 3.68 2.39
CA TRP A 33 9.31 4.80 1.70
C TRP A 33 8.37 6.00 1.62
N ALA A 34 7.13 5.79 1.15
CA ALA A 34 6.15 6.86 1.04
C ALA A 34 5.77 7.46 2.40
N PHE A 35 5.67 6.62 3.44
CA PHE A 35 5.37 7.04 4.80
C PHE A 35 6.48 7.90 5.38
N VAL A 36 7.75 7.51 5.20
CA VAL A 36 8.92 8.26 5.68
C VAL A 36 8.97 9.64 5.02
N PHE A 37 8.87 9.71 3.69
CA PHE A 37 8.90 11.00 2.98
C PHE A 37 7.73 11.89 3.38
N GLN A 38 6.51 11.34 3.45
CA GLN A 38 5.35 12.08 3.94
C GLN A 38 5.58 12.61 5.36
N SER A 39 6.16 11.81 6.24
CA SER A 39 6.47 12.23 7.62
C SER A 39 7.52 13.32 7.68
N VAL A 40 8.56 13.27 6.83
CA VAL A 40 9.55 14.35 6.71
C VAL A 40 8.89 15.65 6.27
N TYR A 41 8.02 15.62 5.26
CA TYR A 41 7.31 16.83 4.82
C TYR A 41 6.38 17.39 5.90
N LEU A 42 5.68 16.51 6.65
CA LEU A 42 4.83 16.92 7.77
C LEU A 42 5.65 17.51 8.92
N LEU A 43 6.84 16.96 9.19
CA LEU A 43 7.74 17.50 10.20
C LEU A 43 8.28 18.88 9.80
N LEU A 44 8.65 19.06 8.54
CA LEU A 44 9.13 20.34 8.01
C LEU A 44 8.04 21.41 7.97
N SER A 45 6.75 21.04 7.96
CA SER A 45 5.65 22.00 8.00
C SER A 45 5.26 22.44 9.42
N VAL A 46 5.86 21.87 10.47
CA VAL A 46 5.60 22.26 11.85
C VAL A 46 5.94 23.74 12.07
N GLY A 47 5.00 24.49 12.65
CA GLY A 47 5.14 25.93 12.90
C GLY A 47 4.79 26.83 11.72
N GLN A 48 4.40 26.26 10.56
CA GLN A 48 3.83 27.03 9.44
C GLN A 48 2.32 27.25 9.64
N PRO A 49 1.74 28.31 9.06
CA PRO A 49 0.29 28.55 9.13
C PRO A 49 -0.56 27.39 8.59
N GLU A 50 -0.04 26.67 7.61
CA GLU A 50 -0.68 25.53 6.94
C GLU A 50 -0.26 24.18 7.55
N ALA A 51 0.20 24.16 8.82
CA ALA A 51 0.64 22.94 9.48
C ALA A 51 -0.54 21.95 9.62
N ALA A 52 -0.31 20.69 9.24
CA ALA A 52 -1.33 19.64 9.31
C ALA A 52 -1.62 19.16 10.73
N PHE A 53 -0.73 19.46 11.70
CA PHE A 53 -0.85 19.06 13.09
C PHE A 53 -0.63 20.25 14.02
N THR A 54 -1.42 20.29 15.09
CA THR A 54 -1.24 21.24 16.19
C THR A 54 -0.14 20.74 17.11
N SER A 55 0.82 21.61 17.45
CA SER A 55 1.90 21.28 18.38
C SER A 55 1.34 20.94 19.78
N GLY A 56 1.73 19.79 20.32
CA GLY A 56 1.39 19.36 21.70
C GLY A 56 0.43 18.18 21.78
N ASP A 57 -0.34 17.91 20.72
CA ASP A 57 -1.25 16.76 20.67
C ASP A 57 -0.67 15.59 19.88
N PHE A 58 -0.87 14.37 20.39
CA PHE A 58 -0.47 13.17 19.68
C PHE A 58 -1.55 12.79 18.63
N PRO A 59 -1.20 12.70 17.33
CA PRO A 59 -2.18 12.56 16.26
C PRO A 59 -2.61 11.09 16.07
N TRP A 60 -3.43 10.57 16.99
CA TRP A 60 -3.96 9.20 16.92
C TRP A 60 -4.70 8.90 15.62
N ASP A 61 -5.49 9.85 15.12
CA ASP A 61 -6.26 9.71 13.89
C ASP A 61 -5.35 9.45 12.68
N TYR A 62 -4.24 10.18 12.59
CA TYR A 62 -3.26 9.97 11.53
C TYR A 62 -2.61 8.58 11.62
N GLY A 63 -2.27 8.14 12.83
CA GLY A 63 -1.75 6.79 13.08
C GLY A 63 -2.73 5.71 12.65
N LEU A 64 -4.01 5.85 13.02
CA LEU A 64 -5.06 4.90 12.69
C LEU A 64 -5.33 4.85 11.18
N VAL A 65 -5.43 6.02 10.52
CA VAL A 65 -5.60 6.10 9.07
C VAL A 65 -4.41 5.48 8.35
N THR A 66 -3.19 5.75 8.81
CA THR A 66 -1.96 5.15 8.27
C THR A 66 -2.01 3.62 8.42
N ALA A 67 -2.34 3.09 9.60
CA ALA A 67 -2.45 1.65 9.81
C ALA A 67 -3.53 1.01 8.92
N ALA A 68 -4.67 1.67 8.75
CA ALA A 68 -5.75 1.20 7.89
C ALA A 68 -5.33 1.15 6.41
N VAL A 69 -4.64 2.18 5.91
CA VAL A 69 -4.13 2.19 4.52
C VAL A 69 -3.09 1.09 4.32
N PHE A 70 -2.22 0.84 5.30
CA PHE A 70 -1.26 -0.26 5.25
C PHE A 70 -1.96 -1.62 5.14
N GLY A 71 -2.97 -1.86 5.97
CA GLY A 71 -3.79 -3.09 5.91
C GLY A 71 -4.52 -3.24 4.57
N ALA A 72 -5.12 -2.16 4.06
CA ALA A 72 -5.82 -2.14 2.78
C ALA A 72 -4.90 -2.52 1.61
N GLY A 73 -3.63 -2.10 1.64
CA GLY A 73 -2.68 -2.49 0.60
C GLY A 73 -2.35 -3.99 0.60
N PHE A 74 -2.22 -4.64 1.76
CA PHE A 74 -2.10 -6.11 1.77
C PHE A 74 -3.32 -6.80 1.18
N ALA A 75 -4.52 -6.29 1.46
CA ALA A 75 -5.74 -6.82 0.86
C ALA A 75 -5.71 -6.66 -0.68
N LEU A 76 -5.23 -5.53 -1.19
CA LEU A 76 -5.04 -5.30 -2.64
C LEU A 76 -3.97 -6.20 -3.26
N VAL A 77 -2.85 -6.45 -2.57
CA VAL A 77 -1.82 -7.41 -3.02
C VAL A 77 -2.42 -8.81 -3.11
N ALA A 78 -3.17 -9.24 -2.09
CA ALA A 78 -3.85 -10.53 -2.09
C ALA A 78 -4.89 -10.64 -3.22
N ALA A 79 -5.65 -9.56 -3.45
CA ALA A 79 -6.63 -9.48 -4.54
C ALA A 79 -5.96 -9.59 -5.93
N GLY A 80 -4.81 -8.94 -6.14
CA GLY A 80 -4.03 -9.05 -7.37
C GLY A 80 -3.54 -10.49 -7.64
N GLN A 81 -3.07 -11.17 -6.60
CA GLN A 81 -2.64 -12.57 -6.70
C GLN A 81 -3.80 -13.52 -7.01
N TRP A 82 -4.95 -13.30 -6.37
CA TRP A 82 -6.16 -14.07 -6.62
C TRP A 82 -6.69 -13.86 -8.05
N ALA A 83 -6.66 -12.63 -8.55
CA ALA A 83 -7.02 -12.33 -9.94
C ALA A 83 -6.09 -13.05 -10.92
N ARG A 84 -4.79 -13.12 -10.62
CA ARG A 84 -3.81 -13.87 -11.43
C ARG A 84 -4.08 -15.38 -11.42
N SER A 85 -4.31 -15.97 -10.25
CA SER A 85 -4.54 -17.42 -10.14
C SER A 85 -5.81 -17.86 -10.88
N ARG A 86 -6.88 -17.06 -10.81
CA ARG A 86 -8.11 -17.30 -11.58
C ARG A 86 -7.88 -17.26 -13.09
N ARG A 87 -7.08 -16.32 -13.58
CA ARG A 87 -6.72 -16.27 -15.02
C ARG A 87 -5.89 -17.47 -15.46
N GLY A 88 -4.99 -17.97 -14.61
CA GLY A 88 -4.23 -19.18 -14.88
C GLY A 88 -5.10 -20.43 -15.01
N ALA A 89 -6.06 -20.61 -14.10
CA ALA A 89 -6.99 -21.75 -14.13
C ALA A 89 -7.91 -21.75 -15.37
N ALA A 90 -8.40 -20.58 -15.79
CA ALA A 90 -9.21 -20.45 -16.99
C ALA A 90 -8.43 -20.78 -18.29
N ALA A 91 -7.14 -20.43 -18.35
CA ALA A 91 -6.30 -20.74 -19.50
C ALA A 91 -6.01 -22.25 -19.62
N SER A 92 -5.84 -22.95 -18.50
CA SER A 92 -5.64 -24.42 -18.51
C SER A 92 -6.89 -25.18 -18.93
N ALA A 93 -8.09 -24.73 -18.55
CA ALA A 93 -9.35 -25.40 -18.91
C ALA A 93 -9.69 -25.32 -20.42
N VAL A 94 -9.23 -24.28 -21.13
CA VAL A 94 -9.39 -24.15 -22.59
C VAL A 94 -8.47 -25.08 -23.37
N GLN A 95 -7.37 -25.54 -22.75
CA GLN A 95 -6.40 -26.42 -23.41
C GLN A 95 -6.75 -27.91 -23.32
N GLU A 96 -7.69 -28.28 -22.45
CA GLU A 96 -8.20 -29.66 -22.29
C GLU A 96 -9.54 -29.92 -23.01
N ALA A 97 -10.12 -28.90 -23.67
CA ALA A 97 -11.36 -28.97 -24.44
C ALA A 97 -11.10 -28.91 -25.96
#